data_AF-A0A8D2JEK8-F1
#
_entry.id   AF-A0A8D2JEK8-F1
#
_cell.length_a   1.000
_cell.length_b   1.000
_cell.length_c   1.000
_cell.angle_alpha   90.00
_cell.angle_beta   90.00
_cell.angle_gamma   90.00
#
_symmetry.space_group_name_H-M   'P 1'
#
loop_
_entity.id
_entity.type
_entity.pdbx_description
1 polymer ?
#
loop_
_entity_poly.entity_id
_entity_poly.type
_entity_poly.pdbx_seq_one_letter_code
_entity_poly.pdbx_strand_id
1 'polypeptide(L)'
;SRGALSFLYSHLPFQVKELVLNNCHSLDGEIDGLDPEYENLEILRMNNVGLLSLSSIPNYSNLRKLEVSYNNISGGLEVLEEKTPNLTHLNLSGNEIKDISTLEPLKNLPHLQSLQLFNCEVATLEAYRESVFTLLPQLTYLDGFDKEDDKEPASSDTEGGSTSTC
;
A
#
# COMPACT_ATOMS: atom_id res chain seq x y z
N SER A 1 -9.40 -12.68 -20.55
CA SER A 1 -10.32 -11.84 -19.75
C SER A 1 -11.45 -12.64 -19.06
N ARG A 2 -11.16 -13.81 -18.46
CA ARG A 2 -12.09 -14.54 -17.55
C ARG A 2 -11.38 -15.23 -16.37
N GLY A 3 -10.08 -14.97 -16.17
CA GLY A 3 -9.24 -15.71 -15.22
C GLY A 3 -9.41 -15.24 -13.77
N ALA A 4 -9.22 -13.95 -13.49
CA ALA A 4 -9.17 -13.44 -12.11
C ALA A 4 -10.53 -13.52 -11.36
N LEU A 5 -11.64 -13.24 -12.04
CA LEU A 5 -12.97 -13.22 -11.42
C LEU A 5 -13.49 -14.59 -10.97
N SER A 6 -12.94 -15.70 -11.49
CA SER A 6 -13.38 -17.05 -11.10
C SER A 6 -12.73 -17.55 -9.79
N PHE A 7 -11.60 -16.97 -9.36
CA PHE A 7 -10.81 -17.48 -8.23
C PHE A 7 -11.20 -16.86 -6.88
N LEU A 8 -11.73 -15.63 -6.89
CA LEU A 8 -12.20 -14.94 -5.68
C LEU A 8 -13.42 -15.61 -5.01
N TYR A 9 -14.09 -16.55 -5.68
CA TYR A 9 -15.30 -17.23 -5.17
C TYR A 9 -15.03 -18.44 -4.25
N SER A 10 -13.78 -18.75 -3.91
CA SER A 10 -13.46 -19.90 -3.03
C SER A 10 -13.70 -19.62 -1.54
N HIS A 11 -13.75 -18.35 -1.14
CA HIS A 11 -13.95 -17.91 0.24
C HIS A 11 -14.99 -16.80 0.30
N LEU A 12 -15.79 -16.77 1.36
CA LEU A 12 -16.72 -15.66 1.59
C LEU A 12 -15.90 -14.39 1.89
N PRO A 13 -16.23 -13.23 1.29
CA PRO A 13 -15.44 -11.99 1.42
C PRO A 13 -15.08 -11.62 2.86
N PHE A 14 -16.01 -11.79 3.80
CA PHE A 14 -15.79 -11.49 5.21
C PHE A 14 -14.75 -12.38 5.92
N GLN A 15 -14.30 -13.49 5.33
CA GLN A 15 -13.27 -14.35 5.92
C GLN A 15 -11.85 -14.01 5.45
N VAL A 16 -11.73 -13.19 4.40
CA VAL A 16 -10.45 -12.86 3.79
C VAL A 16 -9.78 -11.77 4.61
N LYS A 17 -8.60 -12.10 5.15
CA LYS A 17 -7.73 -11.14 5.86
C LYS A 17 -6.58 -10.66 5.00
N GLU A 18 -6.22 -11.43 3.99
CA GLU A 18 -5.11 -11.15 3.10
C GLU A 18 -5.53 -11.43 1.65
N LEU A 19 -5.37 -10.42 0.80
CA LEU A 19 -5.61 -10.51 -0.63
C LEU A 19 -4.32 -10.19 -1.39
N VAL A 20 -3.90 -11.12 -2.25
CA VAL A 20 -2.68 -11.01 -3.04
C VAL A 20 -3.03 -11.04 -4.53
N LEU A 21 -2.87 -9.90 -5.18
CA LEU A 21 -3.13 -9.67 -6.61
C LEU A 21 -1.83 -9.32 -7.36
N ASN A 22 -0.67 -9.77 -6.86
CA ASN A 22 0.61 -9.47 -7.49
C ASN A 22 0.67 -10.02 -8.92
N ASN A 23 1.20 -9.24 -9.86
CA ASN A 23 1.34 -9.59 -11.28
C ASN A 23 0.02 -9.83 -12.02
N CYS A 24 -1.14 -9.55 -11.42
CA CYS A 24 -2.39 -9.48 -12.18
C CYS A 24 -2.40 -8.19 -13.01
N HIS A 25 -3.11 -8.15 -14.13
CA HIS A 25 -3.15 -6.94 -14.97
C HIS A 25 -4.26 -5.99 -14.51
N SER A 26 -3.89 -4.74 -14.23
CA SER A 26 -4.86 -3.63 -14.16
C SER A 26 -5.49 -3.36 -15.53
N LEU A 27 -6.68 -2.77 -15.52
CA LEU A 27 -7.34 -2.27 -16.72
C LEU A 27 -7.21 -0.74 -16.70
N ASP A 28 -6.54 -0.18 -17.71
CA ASP A 28 -6.32 1.26 -17.84
C ASP A 28 -5.68 1.93 -16.61
N GLY A 29 -4.84 1.19 -15.88
CA GLY A 29 -4.14 1.68 -14.69
C GLY A 29 -4.96 1.66 -13.40
N GLU A 30 -6.15 1.03 -13.42
CA GLU A 30 -6.98 0.78 -12.26
C GLU A 30 -7.20 -0.72 -12.04
N ILE A 31 -7.31 -1.13 -10.78
CA ILE A 31 -7.65 -2.52 -10.45
C ILE A 31 -9.16 -2.70 -10.49
N ASP A 32 -9.62 -3.71 -11.24
CA ASP A 32 -11.03 -4.10 -11.28
C ASP A 32 -11.28 -5.31 -10.36
N GLY A 33 -12.49 -5.43 -9.84
CA GLY A 33 -12.91 -6.58 -9.02
C GLY A 33 -12.48 -6.56 -7.55
N LEU A 34 -12.08 -5.39 -7.01
CA LEU A 34 -11.97 -5.20 -5.56
C LEU A 34 -13.37 -5.12 -4.95
N ASP A 35 -13.76 -6.18 -4.24
CA ASP A 35 -15.07 -6.26 -3.57
C ASP A 35 -15.06 -5.37 -2.31
N PRO A 36 -16.02 -4.43 -2.16
CA PRO A 36 -16.17 -3.67 -0.91
C PRO A 36 -16.52 -4.56 0.31
N GLU A 37 -17.02 -5.78 0.10
CA GLU A 37 -17.41 -6.72 1.19
C GLU A 37 -16.22 -7.41 1.87
N TYR A 38 -14.97 -7.15 1.47
CA TYR A 38 -13.77 -7.60 2.20
C TYR A 38 -13.57 -6.81 3.51
N GLU A 39 -14.58 -6.76 4.37
CA GLU A 39 -14.63 -5.93 5.58
C GLU A 39 -13.52 -6.28 6.58
N ASN A 40 -13.02 -7.51 6.57
CA ASN A 40 -11.96 -8.00 7.47
C ASN A 40 -10.57 -8.01 6.82
N LEU A 41 -10.41 -7.40 5.65
CA LEU A 41 -9.13 -7.33 4.96
C LEU A 41 -8.13 -6.51 5.77
N GLU A 42 -7.02 -7.14 6.16
CA GLU A 42 -5.93 -6.52 6.91
C GLU A 42 -4.71 -6.25 6.01
N ILE A 43 -4.51 -7.07 4.98
CA ILE A 43 -3.35 -6.99 4.07
C ILE A 43 -3.82 -7.04 2.61
N LEU A 44 -3.42 -6.05 1.81
CA LEU A 44 -3.66 -6.01 0.36
C LEU A 44 -2.33 -5.85 -0.37
N ARG A 45 -2.06 -6.77 -1.31
CA ARG A 45 -0.88 -6.71 -2.18
C ARG A 45 -1.29 -6.64 -3.64
N MET A 46 -0.82 -5.64 -4.34
CA MET A 46 -1.05 -5.40 -5.77
C MET A 46 0.27 -4.97 -6.41
N ASN A 47 1.33 -5.75 -6.19
CA ASN A 47 2.65 -5.46 -6.71
C ASN A 47 2.72 -5.79 -8.21
N ASN A 48 3.35 -4.92 -9.00
CA ASN A 48 3.57 -5.13 -10.45
C ASN A 48 2.28 -5.41 -11.24
N VAL A 49 1.26 -4.57 -11.06
CA VAL A 49 -0.02 -4.71 -11.77
C VAL A 49 -0.28 -3.59 -12.79
N GLY A 50 0.58 -2.57 -12.83
CA GLY A 50 0.47 -1.41 -13.72
C GLY A 50 -0.46 -0.31 -13.21
N LEU A 51 -0.68 -0.19 -11.89
CA LEU A 51 -1.54 0.87 -11.32
C LEU A 51 -0.98 2.27 -11.61
N LEU A 52 -1.85 3.18 -12.03
CA LEU A 52 -1.57 4.62 -12.14
C LEU A 52 -2.10 5.39 -10.93
N SER A 53 -3.11 4.84 -10.25
CA SER A 53 -3.85 5.48 -9.16
C SER A 53 -4.33 4.46 -8.12
N LEU A 54 -4.64 4.93 -6.92
CA LEU A 54 -5.25 4.16 -5.83
C LEU A 54 -6.76 4.46 -5.66
N SER A 55 -7.35 5.25 -6.56
CA SER A 55 -8.75 5.71 -6.51
C SER A 55 -9.79 4.58 -6.51
N SER A 56 -9.46 3.45 -7.12
CA SER A 56 -10.34 2.27 -7.23
C SER A 56 -10.35 1.39 -5.98
N ILE A 57 -9.51 1.68 -4.97
CA ILE A 57 -9.54 0.95 -3.69
C ILE A 57 -10.85 1.30 -2.94
N PRO A 58 -11.68 0.30 -2.59
CA PRO A 58 -12.85 0.50 -1.74
C PRO A 58 -12.48 0.97 -0.32
N ASN A 59 -13.49 1.30 0.49
CA ASN A 59 -13.22 1.54 1.90
C ASN A 59 -12.89 0.22 2.61
N TYR A 60 -11.61 0.04 2.94
CA TYR A 60 -11.11 -1.06 3.75
C TYR A 60 -10.65 -0.53 5.10
N SER A 61 -11.61 -0.21 5.95
CA SER A 61 -11.37 0.30 7.30
C SER A 61 -10.51 -0.62 8.17
N ASN A 62 -10.46 -1.94 7.90
CA ASN A 62 -9.59 -2.88 8.62
C ASN A 62 -8.20 -3.07 7.99
N LEU A 63 -7.92 -2.43 6.85
CA LEU A 63 -6.63 -2.57 6.19
C LEU A 63 -5.52 -1.96 7.07
N ARG A 64 -4.46 -2.73 7.29
CA ARG A 64 -3.26 -2.34 8.04
C ARG A 64 -2.04 -2.23 7.13
N LYS A 65 -1.97 -3.04 6.08
CA LYS A 65 -0.83 -3.11 5.17
C LYS A 65 -1.27 -3.06 3.71
N LEU A 66 -0.72 -2.11 2.97
CA LEU A 66 -0.93 -1.93 1.54
C LEU A 66 0.41 -2.00 0.81
N GLU A 67 0.59 -3.00 -0.04
CA GLU A 67 1.77 -3.15 -0.90
C GLU A 67 1.38 -2.93 -2.37
N VAL A 68 1.90 -1.88 -2.97
CA VAL A 68 1.63 -1.49 -4.37
C VAL A 68 2.95 -1.21 -5.10
N SER A 69 3.98 -1.97 -4.77
CA SER A 69 5.32 -1.80 -5.34
C SER A 69 5.37 -2.12 -6.83
N TYR A 70 6.31 -1.51 -7.55
CA TYR A 70 6.53 -1.68 -8.99
C TYR A 70 5.28 -1.38 -9.84
N ASN A 71 4.58 -0.30 -9.51
CA ASN A 71 3.50 0.26 -10.33
C ASN A 71 3.94 1.62 -10.90
N ASN A 72 3.00 2.39 -11.47
CA ASN A 72 3.23 3.70 -12.09
C ASN A 72 2.53 4.83 -11.32
N ILE A 73 2.38 4.70 -10.00
CA ILE A 73 1.72 5.69 -9.16
C ILE A 73 2.64 6.91 -9.01
N SER A 74 2.14 8.10 -9.33
CA SER A 74 2.89 9.36 -9.23
C SER A 74 2.28 10.37 -8.25
N GLY A 75 1.14 10.04 -7.63
CA GLY A 75 0.41 10.92 -6.71
C GLY A 75 -0.98 10.35 -6.37
N GLY A 76 -1.93 11.23 -6.04
CA GLY A 76 -3.31 10.84 -5.70
C GLY A 76 -3.41 10.10 -4.36
N LEU A 77 -2.48 10.34 -3.45
CA LEU A 77 -2.39 9.62 -2.17
C LEU A 77 -3.45 10.07 -1.15
N GLU A 78 -4.12 11.20 -1.39
CA GLU A 78 -5.20 11.73 -0.55
C GLU A 78 -6.39 10.78 -0.41
N VAL A 79 -6.60 9.89 -1.39
CA VAL A 79 -7.66 8.88 -1.32
C VAL A 79 -7.48 7.91 -0.14
N LEU A 80 -6.23 7.70 0.31
CA LEU A 80 -5.92 6.74 1.37
C LEU A 80 -6.49 7.16 2.72
N GLU A 81 -6.66 8.47 2.97
CA GLU A 81 -7.26 8.98 4.20
C GLU A 81 -8.68 8.44 4.40
N GLU A 82 -9.50 8.47 3.34
CA GLU A 82 -10.88 7.99 3.38
C GLU A 82 -10.96 6.46 3.24
N LYS A 83 -10.16 5.88 2.34
CA LYS A 83 -10.28 4.47 1.97
C LYS A 83 -9.61 3.51 2.95
N THR A 84 -8.53 3.93 3.60
CA THR A 84 -7.72 3.08 4.47
C THR A 84 -7.30 3.84 5.75
N PRO A 85 -8.26 4.32 6.56
CA PRO A 85 -7.97 5.23 7.68
C PRO A 85 -7.08 4.61 8.77
N ASN A 86 -7.01 3.28 8.85
CA ASN A 86 -6.22 2.54 9.83
C ASN A 86 -4.92 1.96 9.25
N LEU A 87 -4.47 2.44 8.09
CA LEU A 87 -3.25 1.95 7.46
C LEU A 87 -2.03 2.25 8.33
N THR A 88 -1.18 1.24 8.51
CA THR A 88 0.04 1.31 9.32
C THR A 88 1.31 1.12 8.50
N HIS A 89 1.23 0.35 7.41
CA HIS A 89 2.34 0.02 6.52
C HIS A 89 1.95 0.30 5.07
N LEU A 90 2.75 1.10 4.38
CA LEU A 90 2.56 1.41 2.96
C LEU A 90 3.87 1.16 2.20
N ASN A 91 3.80 0.30 1.19
CA ASN A 91 4.92 0.08 0.27
C ASN A 91 4.59 0.66 -1.11
N LEU A 92 5.27 1.75 -1.45
CA LEU A 92 5.23 2.46 -2.72
C LEU A 92 6.53 2.26 -3.53
N SER A 93 7.42 1.33 -3.16
CA SER A 93 8.70 1.15 -3.83
C SER A 93 8.55 0.91 -5.34
N GLY A 94 9.43 1.49 -6.14
CA GLY A 94 9.43 1.34 -7.59
C GLY A 94 8.24 1.98 -8.30
N ASN A 95 7.63 3.00 -7.69
CA ASN A 95 6.63 3.87 -8.33
C ASN A 95 7.26 5.20 -8.81
N GLU A 96 6.46 6.08 -9.39
CA GLU A 96 6.88 7.34 -10.00
C GLU A 96 6.73 8.54 -9.03
N ILE A 97 7.00 8.33 -7.74
CA ILE A 97 6.99 9.40 -6.74
C ILE A 97 8.30 10.19 -6.84
N LYS A 98 8.18 11.47 -7.26
CA LYS A 98 9.35 12.32 -7.57
C LYS A 98 9.70 13.30 -6.48
N ASP A 99 8.69 13.92 -5.87
CA ASP A 99 8.87 15.04 -4.97
C ASP A 99 8.39 14.72 -3.56
N ILE A 100 9.01 15.35 -2.56
CA ILE A 100 8.58 15.27 -1.16
C ILE A 100 7.12 15.76 -0.99
N SER A 101 6.71 16.77 -1.77
CA SER A 101 5.35 17.32 -1.72
C SER A 101 4.28 16.30 -2.16
N THR A 102 4.60 15.33 -3.01
CA THR A 102 3.70 14.24 -3.40
C THR A 102 3.27 13.40 -2.18
N LEU A 103 4.09 13.37 -1.13
CA LEU A 103 3.83 12.63 0.11
C LEU A 103 2.99 13.43 1.12
N GLU A 104 2.70 14.71 0.87
CA GLU A 104 1.92 15.56 1.80
C GLU A 104 0.59 14.96 2.25
N PRO A 105 -0.22 14.32 1.38
CA PRO A 105 -1.48 13.72 1.80
C PRO A 105 -1.33 12.63 2.87
N LEU A 106 -0.17 11.97 2.94
CA LEU A 106 0.09 10.92 3.94
C LEU A 106 0.11 11.46 5.37
N LYS A 107 0.21 12.78 5.57
CA LYS A 107 0.03 13.43 6.88
C LYS A 107 -1.32 13.10 7.51
N ASN A 108 -2.34 12.86 6.70
CA ASN A 108 -3.69 12.58 7.16
C ASN A 108 -3.92 11.10 7.52
N LEU A 109 -2.87 10.26 7.45
CA LEU A 109 -2.89 8.88 7.96
C LEU A 109 -2.26 8.86 9.36
N PRO A 110 -3.03 8.99 10.45
CA PRO A 110 -2.49 9.15 11.80
C PRO A 110 -1.81 7.88 12.32
N HIS A 111 -2.10 6.73 11.71
CA HIS A 111 -1.58 5.42 12.11
C HIS A 111 -0.44 4.92 11.22
N LEU A 112 -0.05 5.67 10.17
CA LEU A 112 1.02 5.26 9.27
C LEU A 112 2.37 5.30 10.01
N GLN A 113 2.98 4.13 10.16
CA GLN A 113 4.22 3.92 10.92
C GLN A 113 5.38 3.53 10.01
N SER A 114 5.13 2.82 8.92
CA SER A 114 6.16 2.31 8.01
C SER A 114 5.85 2.70 6.57
N LEU A 115 6.82 3.32 5.91
CA LEU A 115 6.72 3.75 4.51
C LEU A 115 7.95 3.28 3.73
N GLN A 116 7.72 2.62 2.60
CA GLN A 116 8.78 2.18 1.69
C GLN A 116 8.65 2.92 0.36
N LEU A 117 9.75 3.53 -0.07
CA LEU A 117 9.88 4.37 -1.26
C LEU A 117 11.17 4.04 -2.04
N PHE A 118 11.87 2.94 -1.71
CA PHE A 118 12.98 2.43 -2.51
C PHE A 118 12.65 2.44 -4.02
N ASN A 119 13.62 2.80 -4.85
CA ASN A 119 13.47 2.90 -6.31
C ASN A 119 12.41 3.92 -6.79
N CYS A 120 11.94 4.83 -5.94
CA CYS A 120 11.27 6.05 -6.38
C CYS A 120 12.30 7.17 -6.59
N GLU A 121 12.02 8.13 -7.47
CA GLU A 121 12.91 9.26 -7.75
C GLU A 121 13.11 10.14 -6.50
N VAL A 122 12.08 10.29 -5.67
CA VAL A 122 12.13 11.02 -4.38
C VAL A 122 13.22 10.51 -3.44
N ALA A 123 13.53 9.21 -3.48
CA ALA A 123 14.54 8.59 -2.63
C ALA A 123 15.98 8.97 -3.01
N THR A 124 16.17 9.65 -4.16
CA THR A 124 17.47 10.13 -4.63
C THR A 124 17.73 11.60 -4.27
N LEU A 125 16.73 12.29 -3.71
CA LEU A 125 16.84 13.70 -3.35
C LEU A 125 17.81 13.92 -2.18
N GLU A 126 18.46 15.08 -2.17
CA GLU A 126 19.26 15.53 -1.03
C GLU A 126 18.37 15.66 0.21
N ALA A 127 18.90 15.25 1.37
CA ALA A 127 18.16 15.25 2.64
C ALA A 127 16.81 14.49 2.58
N TYR A 128 16.66 13.50 1.69
CA TYR A 128 15.43 12.72 1.51
C TYR A 128 14.84 12.21 2.85
N ARG A 129 15.64 11.47 3.65
CA ARG A 129 15.17 10.91 4.92
C ARG A 129 14.72 12.00 5.89
N GLU A 130 15.54 13.02 6.10
CA GLU A 130 15.25 14.14 6.99
C GLU A 130 13.96 14.87 6.56
N SER A 131 13.80 15.11 5.26
CA SER A 131 12.64 15.78 4.67
C SER A 131 11.36 14.97 4.86
N VAL A 132 11.40 13.66 4.61
CA VAL A 132 10.24 12.78 4.82
C VAL A 132 9.87 12.68 6.29
N PHE A 133 10.83 12.49 7.20
CA PHE A 133 10.56 12.43 8.64
C PHE A 133 10.10 13.76 9.24
N THR A 134 10.50 14.88 8.65
CA THR A 134 10.00 16.21 9.00
C THR A 134 8.56 16.40 8.50
N LEU A 135 8.28 15.92 7.28
CA LEU A 135 6.96 16.00 6.67
C LEU A 135 5.94 15.11 7.39
N LEU A 136 6.34 13.89 7.75
CA LEU A 136 5.52 12.84 8.32
C LEU A 136 6.01 12.49 9.74
N PRO A 137 5.74 13.34 10.74
CA PRO A 137 6.24 13.14 12.09
C PRO A 137 5.65 11.90 12.78
N GLN A 138 4.54 11.33 12.29
CA GLN A 138 3.98 10.06 12.77
C GLN A 138 4.79 8.83 12.32
N LEU A 139 5.62 8.97 11.28
CA LEU A 139 6.34 7.86 10.69
C LEU A 139 7.46 7.39 11.63
N THR A 140 7.52 6.08 11.85
CA THR A 140 8.57 5.44 12.66
C THR A 140 9.68 4.92 11.77
N TYR A 141 9.34 4.24 10.67
CA TYR A 141 10.28 3.61 9.76
C TYR A 141 10.11 4.17 8.34
N LEU A 142 11.23 4.51 7.73
CA LEU A 142 11.34 4.88 6.33
C LEU A 142 12.34 3.95 5.67
N ASP A 143 11.91 3.24 4.64
CA ASP A 143 12.76 2.30 3.89
C ASP A 143 13.41 1.23 4.79
N GLY A 144 12.68 0.81 5.83
CA GLY A 144 13.09 -0.23 6.78
C GLY A 144 14.02 0.23 7.90
N PHE A 145 14.22 1.55 8.07
CA PHE A 145 15.05 2.13 9.13
C PHE A 145 14.39 3.34 9.78
N ASP A 146 14.56 3.51 11.09
CA ASP A 146 14.09 4.69 11.81
C ASP A 146 15.05 5.89 11.70
N LYS A 147 14.80 6.96 12.46
CA LYS A 147 15.62 8.19 12.45
C LYS A 147 17.05 7.97 12.96
N GLU A 148 17.28 6.94 13.75
CA GLU A 148 18.57 6.59 14.34
C GLU A 148 19.29 5.48 13.54
N ASP A 149 18.78 5.16 12.35
CA ASP A 149 19.24 4.07 11.47
C ASP A 149 19.10 2.66 12.07
N ASP A 150 18.20 2.49 13.05
CA ASP A 150 17.84 1.17 13.57
C ASP A 150 16.84 0.49 12.63
N LYS A 151 17.04 -0.81 12.39
CA LYS A 151 16.21 -1.59 11.48
C LYS A 151 14.81 -1.80 12.04
N GLU A 152 13.83 -1.69 11.15
CA GLU A 152 12.46 -2.15 11.40
C GLU A 152 12.47 -3.63 11.81
N PRO A 153 11.82 -4.00 12.93
CA PRO A 153 11.70 -5.39 13.32
C PRO A 153 10.91 -6.16 12.26
N ALA A 154 11.27 -7.42 12.02
CA ALA A 154 10.53 -8.26 11.10
C ALA A 154 9.05 -8.33 11.55
N SER A 155 8.13 -7.94 10.66
CA SER A 155 6.70 -8.12 10.90
C SER A 155 6.41 -9.61 11.00
N SER A 156 5.67 -10.02 12.03
CA SER A 156 5.17 -11.38 12.18
C SER A 156 3.94 -11.57 11.29
N ASP A 157 4.09 -11.35 9.98
CA ASP A 157 3.01 -11.52 9.00
C ASP A 157 2.70 -13.00 8.72
N THR A 158 3.03 -13.91 9.65
CA THR A 158 2.89 -15.36 9.47
C THR A 158 1.76 -15.95 10.33
N GLU A 159 0.81 -16.55 9.59
CA GLU A 159 -0.04 -17.69 9.92
C GLU A 159 -1.31 -17.44 10.74
N GLY A 160 -2.44 -17.31 10.04
CA GLY A 160 -3.77 -17.56 10.60
C GLY A 160 -4.96 -17.08 9.78
N GLY A 161 -4.76 -16.22 8.78
CA GLY A 161 -5.82 -15.70 7.92
C GLY A 161 -5.99 -16.51 6.62
N SER A 162 -7.23 -16.59 6.13
CA SER A 162 -7.49 -17.10 4.78
C SER A 162 -6.85 -16.14 3.76
N THR A 163 -5.84 -16.62 3.04
CA THR A 163 -5.18 -15.87 1.96
C THR A 163 -5.88 -16.20 0.64
N SER A 164 -6.28 -15.17 -0.11
CA SER A 164 -6.81 -15.30 -1.46
C SER A 164 -5.80 -14.77 -2.48
N THR A 165 -5.52 -15.54 -3.53
CA THR A 165 -4.62 -15.15 -4.63
C THR A 165 -5.39 -15.11 -5.95
N CYS A 166 -4.98 -14.24 -6.88
CA CYS A 166 -5.21 -14.50 -8.30
C CYS A 166 -4.27 -15.64 -8.77
#